data_AF-A0A5J4V6B4-F1
#
_entry.id   AF-A0A5J4V6B4-F1
#
_cell.length_a   1.000
_cell.length_b   1.000
_cell.length_c   1.000
_cell.angle_alpha   90.00
_cell.angle_beta   90.00
_cell.angle_gamma   90.00
#
_symmetry.space_group_name_H-M   'P 1'
#
loop_
_entity.id
_entity.type
_entity.pdbx_description
1 polymer ?
#
loop_
_entity_poly.entity_id
_entity_poly.type
_entity_poly.pdbx_seq_one_letter_code
_entity_poly.pdbx_strand_id
1 'polypeptide(L)'
;MLVFLVCISATLALHNADEDICKFESEKPIAYEDAKNCLNSIPIQAEEQSAVISILKQYAEEYVFKDILFDPPAPTAYLAVNLTAEIETLSSKTFASTSEFYQNVSRIFHKLRDPHTTFHKPCSSEFLFVLPFSIRALADAEEEKITLTFDQLPEHIRYVTSYYIGDDQTKNITGYEITGLNVDGQDITPDSPEAVLMKWADEHVYISKYSPARFNKAISRDFYHRHQEEYNIPPSSSITVKAKKPLQQRNGNDDEEITVQLPWYGVVFRNTTTLSELCPLNTTKEMNMKEIQKKKSNSIV
;
A
#
# COMPACT_ATOMS: atom_id res chain seq x y z
N MET A 1 20.92 -22.59 59.51
CA MET A 1 20.84 -23.00 58.09
C MET A 1 19.50 -22.49 57.58
N LEU A 2 19.49 -21.28 57.00
CA LEU A 2 18.29 -20.61 56.51
C LEU A 2 18.01 -21.10 55.08
N VAL A 3 16.83 -21.66 54.84
CA VAL A 3 16.38 -22.01 53.49
C VAL A 3 15.54 -20.84 52.97
N PHE A 4 16.07 -20.11 51.99
CA PHE A 4 15.33 -19.10 51.25
C PHE A 4 14.43 -19.80 50.22
N LEU A 5 13.12 -19.68 50.42
CA LEU A 5 12.10 -20.05 49.43
C LEU A 5 11.94 -18.87 48.46
N VAL A 6 12.50 -18.98 47.26
CA VAL A 6 12.28 -18.00 46.18
C VAL A 6 10.96 -18.36 45.49
N CYS A 7 9.87 -17.69 45.86
CA CYS A 7 8.64 -17.69 45.08
C CYS A 7 8.87 -16.88 43.81
N ILE A 8 9.16 -17.56 42.70
CA ILE A 8 9.03 -16.97 41.36
C ILE A 8 7.53 -16.89 41.07
N SER A 9 6.93 -15.76 41.42
CA SER A 9 5.64 -15.35 40.88
C SER A 9 5.82 -15.14 39.38
N ALA A 10 5.49 -16.16 38.59
CA ALA A 10 5.22 -15.98 37.17
C ALA A 10 3.96 -15.11 37.06
N THR A 11 4.15 -13.80 36.95
CA THR A 11 3.13 -12.91 36.40
C THR A 11 2.90 -13.34 34.95
N LEU A 12 1.94 -14.25 34.75
CA LEU A 12 1.17 -14.29 33.53
C LEU A 12 0.53 -12.91 33.41
N ALA A 13 1.21 -12.02 32.68
CA ALA A 13 0.57 -10.84 32.13
C ALA A 13 -0.51 -11.35 31.18
N LEU A 14 -1.72 -11.54 31.72
CA LEU A 14 -2.93 -11.44 30.93
C LEU A 14 -2.82 -10.09 30.22
N HIS A 15 -2.49 -10.13 28.93
CA HIS A 15 -2.75 -9.01 28.03
C HIS A 15 -4.21 -8.65 28.26
N ASN A 16 -4.45 -7.50 28.89
CA ASN A 16 -5.77 -6.90 28.92
C ASN A 16 -6.20 -6.82 27.45
N ALA A 17 -7.34 -7.42 27.15
CA ALA A 17 -7.97 -7.38 25.85
C ALA A 17 -7.96 -5.92 25.36
N ASP A 18 -7.26 -5.73 24.25
CA ASP A 18 -7.16 -4.49 23.50
C ASP A 18 -8.54 -3.84 23.39
N GLU A 19 -8.61 -2.55 23.69
CA GLU A 19 -9.67 -1.73 23.12
C GLU A 19 -9.57 -1.93 21.61
N ASP A 20 -10.65 -2.42 21.00
CA ASP A 20 -10.64 -3.11 19.71
C ASP A 20 -10.23 -2.17 18.56
N ILE A 21 -8.91 -2.02 18.35
CA ILE A 21 -8.24 -1.06 17.46
C ILE A 21 -8.62 -1.18 15.99
N CYS A 22 -9.40 -2.21 15.63
CA CYS A 22 -9.86 -2.50 14.29
C CYS A 22 -11.39 -2.35 14.12
N LYS A 23 -12.08 -1.71 15.07
CA LYS A 23 -13.51 -1.42 14.97
C LYS A 23 -13.78 -0.27 14.01
N PHE A 24 -14.10 -0.60 12.77
CA PHE A 24 -14.40 0.37 11.73
C PHE A 24 -15.74 0.10 11.07
N GLU A 25 -16.45 1.18 10.74
CA GLU A 25 -17.66 1.13 9.92
C GLU A 25 -17.30 1.39 8.47
N SER A 26 -17.96 0.65 7.57
CA SER A 26 -17.90 0.92 6.14
C SER A 26 -18.43 2.32 5.80
N GLU A 27 -17.93 2.87 4.69
CA GLU A 27 -18.31 4.21 4.18
C GLU A 27 -18.00 5.38 5.14
N LYS A 28 -17.16 5.16 6.16
CA LYS A 28 -16.62 6.22 7.02
C LYS A 28 -15.11 6.34 6.82
N PRO A 29 -14.58 7.55 6.58
CA PRO A 29 -13.14 7.76 6.56
C PRO A 29 -12.53 7.47 7.94
N ILE A 30 -11.44 6.71 7.93
CA ILE A 30 -10.65 6.34 9.10
C ILE A 30 -9.36 7.17 9.06
N ALA A 31 -8.90 7.66 10.22
CA ALA A 31 -7.62 8.34 10.27
C ALA A 31 -6.49 7.39 9.83
N TYR A 32 -5.50 7.91 9.11
CA TYR A 32 -4.39 7.12 8.58
C TYR A 32 -3.71 6.23 9.65
N GLU A 33 -3.40 6.80 10.82
CA GLU A 33 -2.70 6.07 11.87
C GLU A 33 -3.57 4.95 12.47
N ASP A 34 -4.88 5.14 12.61
CA ASP A 34 -5.78 4.10 13.13
C ASP A 34 -5.84 2.91 12.18
N ALA A 35 -6.01 3.16 10.88
CA ALA A 35 -6.02 2.11 9.85
C ALA A 35 -4.66 1.38 9.79
N LYS A 36 -3.56 2.13 9.85
CA LYS A 36 -2.20 1.56 9.85
C LYS A 36 -1.91 0.75 11.11
N ASN A 37 -2.31 1.22 12.28
CA ASN A 37 -2.14 0.51 13.55
C ASN A 37 -2.96 -0.78 13.55
N CYS A 38 -4.20 -0.74 13.07
CA CYS A 38 -5.00 -1.94 12.89
C CYS A 38 -4.30 -2.96 11.98
N LEU A 39 -3.87 -2.56 10.76
CA LEU A 39 -3.18 -3.45 9.83
C LEU A 39 -1.88 -4.05 10.41
N ASN A 40 -1.20 -3.33 11.31
CA ASN A 40 0.03 -3.78 11.95
C ASN A 40 -0.18 -4.49 13.29
N SER A 41 -1.42 -4.66 13.75
CA SER A 41 -1.75 -5.25 15.05
C SER A 41 -1.39 -6.72 15.19
N ILE A 42 -1.32 -7.46 14.06
CA ILE A 42 -1.05 -8.89 14.07
C ILE A 42 0.47 -9.12 13.96
N PRO A 43 1.11 -9.70 14.99
CA PRO A 43 2.52 -10.05 14.93
C PRO A 43 2.73 -11.24 14.00
N ILE A 44 3.79 -11.17 13.17
CA ILE A 44 4.17 -12.27 12.28
C ILE A 44 4.69 -13.46 13.10
N GLN A 45 4.23 -14.67 12.77
CA GLN A 45 4.75 -15.90 13.35
C GLN A 45 5.93 -16.44 12.52
N ALA A 46 6.95 -16.99 13.18
CA ALA A 46 8.15 -17.49 12.51
C ALA A 46 7.81 -18.63 11.53
N GLU A 47 6.84 -19.47 11.87
CA GLU A 47 6.34 -20.56 11.04
C GLU A 47 5.64 -20.03 9.78
N GLU A 48 4.83 -18.97 9.91
CA GLU A 48 4.15 -18.32 8.78
C GLU A 48 5.18 -17.72 7.81
N GLN A 49 6.11 -16.91 8.32
CA GLN A 49 7.18 -16.33 7.50
C GLN A 49 7.99 -17.41 6.79
N SER A 50 8.41 -18.47 7.49
CA SER A 50 9.20 -19.56 6.92
C SER A 50 8.43 -20.32 5.83
N ALA A 51 7.13 -20.57 6.04
CA ALA A 51 6.28 -21.26 5.07
C ALA A 51 6.11 -20.42 3.80
N VAL A 52 5.82 -19.12 3.93
CA VAL A 52 5.67 -18.22 2.78
C VAL A 52 6.99 -18.10 2.01
N ILE A 53 8.12 -17.92 2.70
CA ILE A 53 9.44 -17.88 2.05
C ILE A 53 9.73 -19.17 1.27
N SER A 54 9.43 -20.33 1.83
CA SER A 54 9.62 -21.62 1.15
C SER A 54 8.81 -21.70 -0.16
N ILE A 55 7.54 -21.29 -0.11
CA ILE A 55 6.66 -21.25 -1.29
C ILE A 55 7.19 -20.26 -2.34
N LEU A 56 7.64 -19.07 -1.91
CA LEU A 56 8.20 -18.07 -2.80
C LEU A 56 9.49 -18.57 -3.49
N LYS A 57 10.36 -19.28 -2.77
CA LYS A 57 11.56 -19.90 -3.37
C LYS A 57 11.19 -20.93 -4.43
N GLN A 58 10.20 -21.80 -4.16
CA GLN A 58 9.70 -22.75 -5.15
C GLN A 58 9.14 -22.04 -6.38
N TYR A 59 8.29 -21.02 -6.17
CA TYR A 59 7.72 -20.22 -7.25
C TYR A 59 8.80 -19.58 -8.12
N ALA A 60 9.85 -19.02 -7.51
CA ALA A 60 10.95 -18.39 -8.24
C ALA A 60 11.75 -19.36 -9.11
N GLU A 61 11.82 -20.64 -8.74
CA GLU A 61 12.45 -21.68 -9.57
C GLU A 61 11.54 -22.14 -10.72
N GLU A 62 10.21 -22.12 -10.53
CA GLU A 62 9.22 -22.54 -11.52
C GLU A 62 8.78 -21.39 -12.46
N TYR A 63 9.21 -20.15 -12.19
CA TYR A 63 8.77 -18.97 -12.94
C TYR A 63 9.29 -18.98 -14.38
N VAL A 64 8.37 -19.13 -15.34
CA VAL A 64 8.68 -19.34 -16.76
C VAL A 64 9.43 -18.18 -17.43
N PHE A 65 9.34 -16.97 -16.89
CA PHE A 65 10.03 -15.79 -17.41
C PHE A 65 11.27 -15.40 -16.58
N LYS A 66 11.80 -16.29 -15.74
CA LYS A 66 12.96 -16.02 -14.86
C LYS A 66 14.16 -15.45 -15.61
N ASP A 67 14.51 -16.01 -16.76
CA ASP A 67 15.69 -15.59 -17.52
C ASP A 67 15.51 -14.17 -18.12
N ILE A 68 14.35 -13.90 -18.72
CA ILE A 68 14.02 -12.59 -19.29
C ILE A 68 13.87 -11.53 -18.17
N LEU A 69 13.39 -11.94 -17.00
CA LEU A 69 13.30 -11.05 -15.85
C LEU A 69 14.69 -10.67 -15.31
N PHE A 70 15.61 -11.64 -15.29
CA PHE A 70 16.98 -11.44 -14.80
C PHE A 70 17.84 -10.60 -15.77
N ASP A 71 17.71 -10.84 -17.07
CA ASP A 71 18.43 -10.11 -18.13
C ASP A 71 17.47 -9.63 -19.23
N PRO A 72 16.63 -8.61 -18.96
CA PRO A 72 15.68 -8.11 -19.93
C PRO A 72 16.39 -7.39 -21.07
N PRO A 73 15.95 -7.57 -22.33
CA PRO A 73 16.53 -6.85 -23.45
C PRO A 73 16.26 -5.33 -23.34
N ALA A 74 17.05 -4.55 -24.06
CA ALA A 74 16.74 -3.14 -24.29
C ALA A 74 15.35 -2.98 -24.96
N PRO A 75 14.59 -1.93 -24.65
CA PRO A 75 14.92 -0.80 -23.76
C PRO A 75 14.65 -1.06 -22.26
N THR A 76 14.26 -2.28 -21.88
CA THR A 76 13.81 -2.62 -20.52
C THR A 76 14.89 -3.17 -19.59
N ALA A 77 16.16 -3.14 -19.99
CA ALA A 77 17.30 -3.62 -19.20
C ALA A 77 17.33 -3.08 -17.76
N TYR A 78 16.90 -1.83 -17.55
CA TYR A 78 16.83 -1.18 -16.23
C TYR A 78 15.77 -1.79 -15.28
N LEU A 79 14.91 -2.68 -15.78
CA LEU A 79 13.88 -3.40 -15.02
C LEU A 79 14.33 -4.82 -14.62
N ALA A 80 15.62 -5.14 -14.73
CA ALA A 80 16.16 -6.43 -14.32
C ALA A 80 15.84 -6.72 -12.85
N VAL A 81 15.35 -7.94 -12.57
CA VAL A 81 15.08 -8.41 -11.21
C VAL A 81 15.61 -9.83 -11.04
N ASN A 82 16.48 -10.03 -10.06
CA ASN A 82 16.84 -11.36 -9.61
C ASN A 82 15.87 -11.79 -8.50
N LEU A 83 14.78 -12.47 -8.88
CA LEU A 83 13.72 -12.87 -7.96
C LEU A 83 14.24 -13.76 -6.83
N THR A 84 15.14 -14.71 -7.13
CA THR A 84 15.75 -15.58 -6.11
C THR A 84 16.55 -14.75 -5.10
N ALA A 85 17.39 -13.81 -5.54
CA ALA A 85 18.18 -12.98 -4.63
C ALA A 85 17.33 -12.02 -3.77
N GLU A 86 16.24 -11.47 -4.33
CA GLU A 86 15.28 -10.66 -3.59
C GLU A 86 14.59 -11.46 -2.48
N ILE A 87 14.20 -12.72 -2.77
CA ILE A 87 13.60 -13.63 -1.77
C ILE A 87 14.61 -14.06 -0.70
N GLU A 88 15.87 -14.32 -1.06
CA GLU A 88 16.92 -14.60 -0.07
C GLU A 88 17.14 -13.40 0.87
N THR A 89 17.19 -12.18 0.31
CA THR A 89 17.28 -10.94 1.09
C THR A 89 16.07 -10.75 2.00
N LEU A 90 14.87 -11.13 1.54
CA LEU A 90 13.67 -11.11 2.36
C LEU A 90 13.77 -12.12 3.53
N SER A 91 14.31 -13.31 3.27
CA SER A 91 14.42 -14.39 4.27
C SER A 91 15.34 -14.06 5.44
N SER A 92 16.32 -13.18 5.25
CA SER A 92 17.25 -12.75 6.31
C SER A 92 16.71 -11.60 7.16
N LYS A 93 15.53 -11.06 6.86
CA LYS A 93 14.93 -9.94 7.61
C LYS A 93 13.97 -10.45 8.68
N THR A 94 13.89 -9.69 9.76
CA THR A 94 12.86 -9.80 10.80
C THR A 94 11.80 -8.73 10.57
N PHE A 95 10.54 -9.06 10.82
CA PHE A 95 9.41 -8.13 10.69
C PHE A 95 8.65 -8.06 12.01
N ALA A 96 8.08 -6.91 12.32
CA ALA A 96 7.29 -6.72 13.54
C ALA A 96 5.86 -7.25 13.38
N SER A 97 5.29 -7.11 12.18
CA SER A 97 3.90 -7.48 11.90
C SER A 97 3.77 -8.32 10.62
N THR A 98 2.66 -9.06 10.53
CA THR A 98 2.28 -9.81 9.32
C THR A 98 2.09 -8.89 8.12
N SER A 99 1.50 -7.71 8.34
CA SER A 99 1.35 -6.69 7.29
C SER A 99 2.70 -6.20 6.77
N GLU A 100 3.67 -5.91 7.66
CA GLU A 100 5.00 -5.47 7.25
C GLU A 100 5.70 -6.53 6.37
N PHE A 101 5.61 -7.80 6.77
CA PHE A 101 6.16 -8.91 5.99
C PHE A 101 5.53 -8.98 4.58
N TYR A 102 4.20 -8.99 4.49
CA TYR A 102 3.50 -9.07 3.20
C TYR A 102 3.66 -7.82 2.31
N GLN A 103 3.84 -6.64 2.89
CA GLN A 103 4.21 -5.44 2.14
C GLN A 103 5.61 -5.54 1.52
N ASN A 104 6.54 -6.23 2.20
CA ASN A 104 7.86 -6.50 1.63
C ASN A 104 7.81 -7.57 0.53
N VAL A 105 6.97 -8.61 0.67
CA VAL A 105 6.72 -9.59 -0.41
C VAL A 105 6.14 -8.89 -1.63
N SER A 106 5.02 -8.17 -1.49
CA SER A 106 4.38 -7.48 -2.62
C SER A 106 5.30 -6.45 -3.30
N ARG A 107 6.20 -5.79 -2.57
CA ARG A 107 7.21 -4.90 -3.17
C ARG A 107 8.12 -5.64 -4.16
N ILE A 108 8.51 -6.88 -3.88
CA ILE A 108 9.29 -7.72 -4.81
C ILE A 108 8.49 -7.96 -6.09
N PHE A 109 7.22 -8.38 -5.95
CA PHE A 109 6.35 -8.66 -7.10
C PHE A 109 6.03 -7.41 -7.92
N HIS A 110 5.92 -6.24 -7.29
CA HIS A 110 5.72 -4.99 -8.03
C HIS A 110 6.90 -4.66 -8.94
N LYS A 111 8.15 -4.94 -8.53
CA LYS A 111 9.34 -4.75 -9.37
C LYS A 111 9.29 -5.58 -10.65
N LEU A 112 8.53 -6.66 -10.68
CA LEU A 112 8.36 -7.50 -11.86
C LEU A 112 7.63 -6.79 -12.99
N ARG A 113 6.89 -5.70 -12.70
CA ARG A 113 6.17 -4.89 -13.70
C ARG A 113 5.32 -5.75 -14.65
N ASP A 114 4.69 -6.78 -14.09
CA ASP A 114 3.85 -7.74 -14.79
C ASP A 114 2.48 -7.82 -14.09
N PRO A 115 1.38 -7.47 -14.76
CA PRO A 115 0.05 -7.53 -14.18
C PRO A 115 -0.46 -8.95 -13.93
N HIS A 116 0.20 -9.99 -14.47
CA HIS A 116 -0.18 -11.38 -14.25
C HIS A 116 0.63 -12.05 -13.13
N THR A 117 1.63 -11.35 -12.60
CA THR A 117 2.52 -11.86 -11.56
C THR A 117 2.51 -10.92 -10.37
N THR A 118 1.43 -10.96 -9.60
CA THR A 118 1.19 -10.11 -8.42
C THR A 118 1.16 -10.95 -7.15
N PHE A 119 1.39 -10.29 -6.01
CA PHE A 119 1.17 -10.88 -4.70
C PHE A 119 0.00 -10.18 -4.03
N HIS A 120 -1.10 -10.91 -3.87
CA HIS A 120 -2.29 -10.45 -3.17
C HIS A 120 -2.11 -10.68 -1.68
N LYS A 121 -1.95 -9.59 -0.94
CA LYS A 121 -1.70 -9.65 0.50
C LYS A 121 -2.96 -10.21 1.20
N PRO A 122 -2.81 -11.27 2.00
CA PRO A 122 -3.95 -11.83 2.72
C PRO A 122 -4.43 -10.84 3.78
N CYS A 123 -5.74 -10.87 4.06
CA CYS A 123 -6.35 -10.19 5.21
C CYS A 123 -6.35 -8.65 5.16
N SER A 124 -5.92 -8.05 4.06
CA SER A 124 -5.92 -6.61 3.82
C SER A 124 -6.84 -6.18 2.67
N SER A 125 -7.57 -7.13 2.05
CA SER A 125 -8.44 -6.85 0.91
C SER A 125 -9.62 -5.93 1.22
N GLU A 126 -10.04 -5.86 2.49
CA GLU A 126 -11.11 -4.94 2.87
C GLU A 126 -10.62 -3.50 3.07
N PHE A 127 -9.30 -3.27 3.10
CA PHE A 127 -8.72 -1.95 3.37
C PHE A 127 -8.32 -1.22 2.10
N LEU A 128 -8.53 0.09 2.13
CA LEU A 128 -8.18 1.02 1.07
C LEU A 128 -7.61 2.29 1.72
N PHE A 129 -6.49 2.82 1.22
CA PHE A 129 -6.09 4.20 1.50
C PHE A 129 -6.48 5.10 0.34
N VAL A 130 -7.13 6.24 0.63
CA VAL A 130 -7.62 7.18 -0.39
C VAL A 130 -7.15 8.60 -0.06
N LEU A 131 -6.70 9.35 -1.07
CA LEU A 131 -6.58 10.81 -0.99
C LEU A 131 -7.94 11.48 -1.20
N PRO A 132 -8.15 12.73 -0.75
CA PRO A 132 -9.46 13.38 -0.80
C PRO A 132 -9.93 13.77 -2.21
N PHE A 133 -9.03 13.80 -3.18
CA PHE A 133 -9.29 14.19 -4.57
C PHE A 133 -8.64 13.20 -5.52
N SER A 134 -9.22 13.05 -6.71
CA SER A 134 -8.56 12.37 -7.83
C SER A 134 -7.69 13.37 -8.59
N ILE A 135 -6.89 12.87 -9.53
CA ILE A 135 -6.05 13.69 -10.40
C ILE A 135 -6.44 13.41 -11.85
N ARG A 136 -6.44 14.45 -12.67
CA ARG A 136 -6.59 14.38 -14.11
C ARG A 136 -5.36 14.97 -14.78
N ALA A 137 -4.87 14.33 -15.84
CA ALA A 137 -3.89 14.93 -16.74
C ALA A 137 -4.59 15.55 -17.95
N LEU A 138 -4.16 16.74 -18.31
CA LEU A 138 -4.50 17.42 -19.55
C LEU A 138 -3.22 17.54 -20.37
N ALA A 139 -3.21 16.96 -21.56
CA ALA A 139 -2.09 17.11 -22.49
C ALA A 139 -2.36 18.28 -23.42
N ASP A 140 -1.42 19.22 -23.46
CA ASP A 140 -1.35 20.24 -24.49
C ASP A 140 -0.39 19.74 -25.57
N ALA A 141 -0.94 19.44 -26.75
CA ALA A 141 -0.16 18.93 -27.88
C ALA A 141 0.68 20.01 -28.56
N GLU A 142 0.34 21.29 -28.41
CA GLU A 142 1.09 22.40 -29.01
C GLU A 142 2.28 22.78 -28.14
N GLU A 143 2.12 22.73 -26.82
CA GLU A 143 3.19 23.04 -25.85
C GLU A 143 4.00 21.81 -25.40
N GLU A 144 3.66 20.61 -25.89
CA GLU A 144 4.21 19.32 -25.42
C GLU A 144 4.18 19.18 -23.88
N LYS A 145 3.15 19.73 -23.25
CA LYS A 145 3.05 19.88 -21.80
C LYS A 145 1.93 19.04 -21.22
N ILE A 146 2.19 18.41 -20.07
CA ILE A 146 1.16 17.75 -19.27
C ILE A 146 0.85 18.63 -18.06
N THR A 147 -0.41 19.04 -17.92
CA THR A 147 -0.91 19.76 -16.75
C THR A 147 -1.71 18.80 -15.89
N LEU A 148 -1.41 18.74 -14.59
CA LEU A 148 -2.18 17.96 -13.62
C LEU A 148 -3.18 18.86 -12.91
N THR A 149 -4.42 18.40 -12.78
CA THR A 149 -5.48 19.12 -12.06
C THR A 149 -6.18 18.20 -11.07
N PHE A 150 -6.63 18.74 -9.94
CA PHE A 150 -7.52 18.00 -9.04
C PHE A 150 -8.90 17.80 -9.64
N ASP A 151 -9.50 16.65 -9.34
CA ASP A 151 -10.84 16.30 -9.75
C ASP A 151 -11.59 15.58 -8.62
N GLN A 152 -12.90 15.41 -8.77
CA GLN A 152 -13.70 14.69 -7.78
C GLN A 152 -13.34 13.21 -7.78
N LEU A 153 -13.39 12.59 -6.60
CA LEU A 153 -13.32 11.14 -6.52
C LEU A 153 -14.54 10.50 -7.22
N PRO A 154 -14.40 9.25 -7.72
CA PRO A 154 -15.52 8.45 -8.20
C PRO A 154 -16.66 8.39 -7.18
N GLU A 155 -17.91 8.30 -7.66
CA GLU A 155 -19.13 8.43 -6.84
C GLU A 155 -19.12 7.55 -5.58
N HIS A 156 -18.72 6.28 -5.70
CA HIS A 156 -18.73 5.31 -4.61
C HIS A 156 -17.74 5.61 -3.46
N ILE A 157 -16.77 6.51 -3.65
CA ILE A 157 -15.82 6.94 -2.61
C ILE A 157 -15.79 8.46 -2.41
N ARG A 158 -16.70 9.20 -3.05
CA ARG A 158 -16.78 10.66 -2.99
C ARG A 158 -17.07 11.21 -1.59
N TYR A 159 -17.61 10.38 -0.69
CA TYR A 159 -17.80 10.76 0.72
C TYR A 159 -16.48 11.12 1.42
N VAL A 160 -15.33 10.59 0.96
CA VAL A 160 -14.00 10.96 1.48
C VAL A 160 -13.70 12.44 1.16
N THR A 161 -14.02 12.90 -0.06
CA THR A 161 -13.93 14.32 -0.44
C THR A 161 -14.82 15.17 0.45
N SER A 162 -16.09 14.76 0.63
CA SER A 162 -17.05 15.49 1.47
C SER A 162 -16.60 15.60 2.92
N TYR A 163 -16.04 14.52 3.48
CA TYR A 163 -15.51 14.50 4.83
C TYR A 163 -14.31 15.44 5.01
N TYR A 164 -13.38 15.44 4.04
CA TYR A 164 -12.22 16.32 4.06
C TYR A 164 -12.60 17.81 4.02
N ILE A 165 -13.52 18.17 3.13
CA ILE A 165 -14.02 19.55 2.99
C ILE A 165 -14.78 19.96 4.27
N GLY A 166 -15.72 19.12 4.71
CA GLY A 166 -16.60 19.44 5.84
C GLY A 166 -17.34 20.76 5.62
N ASP A 167 -17.37 21.60 6.64
CA ASP A 167 -18.00 22.94 6.57
C ASP A 167 -17.09 24.00 5.92
N ASP A 168 -15.80 23.69 5.74
CA ASP A 168 -14.81 24.62 5.21
C ASP A 168 -14.65 24.48 3.69
N GLN A 169 -15.46 25.25 2.95
CA GLN A 169 -15.43 25.24 1.48
C GLN A 169 -14.10 25.73 0.89
N THR A 170 -13.22 26.36 1.66
CA THR A 170 -11.88 26.77 1.17
C THR A 170 -10.98 25.57 0.89
N LYS A 171 -11.29 24.40 1.46
CA LYS A 171 -10.61 23.12 1.19
C LYS A 171 -11.01 22.49 -0.13
N ASN A 172 -12.08 22.95 -0.78
CA ASN A 172 -12.49 22.41 -2.06
C ASN A 172 -11.58 22.94 -3.18
N ILE A 173 -10.56 22.15 -3.52
CA ILE A 173 -9.57 22.46 -4.54
C ILE A 173 -9.85 21.77 -5.89
N THR A 174 -11.08 21.28 -6.09
CA THR A 174 -11.47 20.66 -7.37
C THR A 174 -11.23 21.63 -8.53
N GLY A 175 -10.55 21.17 -9.58
CA GLY A 175 -10.20 21.97 -10.75
C GLY A 175 -8.94 22.83 -10.59
N TYR A 176 -8.30 22.85 -9.41
CA TYR A 176 -7.02 23.55 -9.24
C TYR A 176 -5.92 22.82 -10.00
N GLU A 177 -5.03 23.59 -10.64
CA GLU A 177 -3.80 23.10 -11.24
C GLU A 177 -2.80 22.75 -10.14
N ILE A 178 -2.18 21.58 -10.25
CA ILE A 178 -1.09 21.14 -9.38
C ILE A 178 0.20 21.72 -9.96
N THR A 179 0.86 22.59 -9.21
CA THR A 179 2.10 23.27 -9.65
C THR A 179 3.34 22.78 -8.90
N GLY A 180 3.15 22.05 -7.79
CA GLY A 180 4.24 21.36 -7.08
C GLY A 180 3.73 20.16 -6.29
N LEU A 181 4.53 19.10 -6.18
CA LEU A 181 4.14 17.85 -5.52
C LEU A 181 5.29 17.26 -4.70
N ASN A 182 4.97 16.74 -3.52
CA ASN A 182 5.79 15.80 -2.77
C ASN A 182 4.89 14.67 -2.21
N VAL A 183 5.18 13.44 -2.63
CA VAL A 183 4.37 12.25 -2.32
C VAL A 183 4.60 11.69 -0.91
N ASP A 184 5.62 12.19 -0.20
CA ASP A 184 5.99 11.76 1.15
C ASP A 184 5.58 12.78 2.23
N GLY A 185 4.83 13.83 1.86
CA GLY A 185 4.34 14.84 2.80
C GLY A 185 5.42 15.80 3.30
N GLN A 186 6.60 15.81 2.67
CA GLN A 186 7.69 16.75 2.96
C GLN A 186 7.58 18.01 2.08
N ASP A 187 8.57 18.91 2.16
CA ASP A 187 8.61 20.12 1.34
C ASP A 187 8.58 19.80 -0.16
N ILE A 188 7.96 20.69 -0.93
CA ILE A 188 7.82 20.55 -2.39
C ILE A 188 9.18 20.38 -3.05
N THR A 189 9.29 19.37 -3.90
CA THR A 189 10.50 19.08 -4.67
C THR A 189 10.65 20.09 -5.83
N PRO A 190 11.88 20.29 -6.37
CA PRO A 190 12.07 21.16 -7.54
C PRO A 190 11.57 20.54 -8.85
N ASP A 191 11.28 19.25 -8.86
CA ASP A 191 10.78 18.54 -10.04
C ASP A 191 9.33 18.93 -10.33
N SER A 192 8.96 18.92 -11.61
CA SER A 192 7.59 19.19 -12.01
C SER A 192 6.62 18.10 -11.51
N PRO A 193 5.34 18.42 -11.22
CA PRO A 193 4.39 17.46 -10.67
C PRO A 193 4.23 16.17 -11.48
N GLU A 194 4.25 16.25 -12.81
CA GLU A 194 4.19 15.11 -13.71
C GLU A 194 5.46 14.24 -13.63
N ALA A 195 6.64 14.85 -13.47
CA ALA A 195 7.88 14.11 -13.28
C ALA A 195 7.92 13.38 -11.94
N VAL A 196 7.48 14.04 -10.85
CA VAL A 196 7.32 13.44 -9.53
C VAL A 196 6.37 12.25 -9.60
N LEU A 197 5.20 12.42 -10.23
CA LEU A 197 4.19 11.38 -10.33
C LEU A 197 4.63 10.22 -11.24
N MET A 198 5.36 10.50 -12.32
CA MET A 198 5.94 9.48 -13.20
C MET A 198 7.00 8.65 -12.47
N LYS A 199 7.90 9.27 -11.71
CA LYS A 199 8.87 8.57 -10.86
C LYS A 199 8.16 7.71 -9.82
N TRP A 200 7.17 8.28 -9.14
CA TRP A 200 6.35 7.55 -8.17
C TRP A 200 5.68 6.32 -8.82
N ALA A 201 5.10 6.49 -10.02
CA ALA A 201 4.48 5.40 -10.77
C ALA A 201 5.48 4.32 -11.19
N ASP A 202 6.67 4.73 -11.61
CA ASP A 202 7.77 3.83 -11.98
C ASP A 202 8.29 3.00 -10.83
N GLU A 203 8.10 3.44 -9.59
CA GLU A 203 8.47 2.71 -8.38
C GLU A 203 7.34 1.77 -7.91
N HIS A 204 6.08 2.21 -7.99
CA HIS A 204 4.98 1.59 -7.27
C HIS A 204 3.93 0.89 -8.14
N VAL A 205 3.77 1.29 -9.41
CA VAL A 205 2.74 0.72 -10.29
C VAL A 205 3.32 -0.47 -11.05
N TYR A 206 2.68 -1.63 -10.91
CA TYR A 206 3.20 -2.90 -11.42
C TYR A 206 2.67 -3.29 -12.80
N ILE A 207 1.72 -2.55 -13.38
CA ILE A 207 0.89 -3.06 -14.48
C ILE A 207 1.56 -3.16 -15.87
N SER A 208 2.77 -2.62 -16.05
CA SER A 208 3.41 -2.55 -17.36
C SER A 208 4.91 -2.30 -17.25
N LYS A 209 5.67 -2.79 -18.23
CA LYS A 209 7.09 -2.48 -18.45
C LYS A 209 7.31 -1.06 -18.99
N TYR A 210 6.28 -0.40 -19.54
CA TYR A 210 6.38 0.93 -20.14
C TYR A 210 5.99 2.04 -19.14
N SER A 211 6.88 3.03 -18.95
CA SER A 211 6.69 4.12 -17.96
C SER A 211 5.42 4.95 -18.21
N PRO A 212 5.13 5.43 -19.43
CA PRO A 212 3.87 6.15 -19.68
C PRO A 212 2.60 5.37 -19.37
N ALA A 213 2.61 4.03 -19.55
CA ALA A 213 1.46 3.20 -19.18
C ALA A 213 1.26 3.16 -17.65
N ARG A 214 2.35 3.11 -16.88
CA ARG A 214 2.31 3.20 -15.41
C ARG A 214 1.85 4.57 -14.94
N PHE A 215 2.33 5.64 -15.57
CA PHE A 215 1.86 7.01 -15.30
C PHE A 215 0.36 7.17 -15.56
N ASN A 216 -0.14 6.71 -16.71
CA ASN A 216 -1.57 6.74 -17.01
C ASN A 216 -2.39 5.96 -15.98
N LYS A 217 -1.89 4.80 -15.55
CA LYS A 217 -2.54 4.01 -14.50
C LYS A 217 -2.54 4.71 -13.14
N ALA A 218 -1.42 5.32 -12.77
CA ALA A 218 -1.30 6.14 -11.57
C ALA A 218 -2.36 7.24 -11.53
N ILE A 219 -2.47 8.03 -12.59
CA ILE A 219 -3.45 9.12 -12.70
C ILE A 219 -4.88 8.58 -12.69
N SER A 220 -5.14 7.50 -13.43
CA SER A 220 -6.50 6.97 -13.57
C SER A 220 -7.11 6.49 -12.25
N ARG A 221 -6.26 6.06 -11.30
CA ARG A 221 -6.72 5.46 -10.04
C ARG A 221 -5.59 5.34 -9.01
N ASP A 222 -4.52 4.66 -9.41
CA ASP A 222 -3.66 4.00 -8.43
C ASP A 222 -2.89 5.01 -7.56
N PHE A 223 -2.68 6.24 -8.02
CA PHE A 223 -2.03 7.28 -7.22
C PHE A 223 -2.82 7.65 -5.97
N TYR A 224 -4.14 7.84 -6.10
CA TYR A 224 -5.02 8.34 -5.04
C TYR A 224 -5.87 7.24 -4.39
N HIS A 225 -5.88 6.02 -4.94
CA HIS A 225 -6.68 4.89 -4.49
C HIS A 225 -5.81 3.63 -4.33
N ARG A 226 -5.48 3.29 -3.08
CA ARG A 226 -4.50 2.26 -2.67
C ARG A 226 -5.17 1.06 -2.01
N HIS A 227 -5.71 0.16 -2.82
CA HIS A 227 -6.30 -1.08 -2.32
C HIS A 227 -5.21 -1.92 -1.63
N GLN A 228 -5.39 -2.25 -0.36
CA GLN A 228 -4.33 -2.85 0.46
C GLN A 228 -4.11 -4.34 0.17
N GLU A 229 -4.90 -4.97 -0.68
CA GLU A 229 -4.57 -6.28 -1.25
C GLU A 229 -3.33 -6.20 -2.15
N GLU A 230 -3.22 -5.13 -2.94
CA GLU A 230 -2.17 -4.98 -3.97
C GLU A 230 -1.12 -3.97 -3.50
N TYR A 231 -1.56 -2.77 -3.14
CA TYR A 231 -0.70 -1.65 -2.79
C TYR A 231 -0.26 -1.67 -1.34
N ASN A 232 0.94 -1.17 -1.07
CA ASN A 232 1.44 -1.03 0.29
C ASN A 232 0.78 0.16 0.98
N ILE A 233 0.87 0.20 2.31
CA ILE A 233 0.47 1.36 3.09
C ILE A 233 1.34 2.53 2.62
N PRO A 234 0.75 3.71 2.31
CA PRO A 234 1.53 4.91 2.01
C PRO A 234 2.59 5.15 3.09
N PRO A 235 3.83 5.54 2.78
CA PRO A 235 4.87 5.69 3.80
C PRO A 235 4.58 6.84 4.78
N SER A 236 3.83 7.85 4.32
CA SER A 236 3.45 9.04 5.05
C SER A 236 1.93 9.18 5.17
N SER A 237 1.48 9.87 6.22
CA SER A 237 0.06 10.12 6.48
C SER A 237 -0.57 11.14 5.54
N SER A 238 0.23 11.87 4.76
CA SER A 238 -0.24 12.89 3.82
C SER A 238 0.76 13.10 2.68
N ILE A 239 0.32 13.82 1.65
CA ILE A 239 1.16 14.37 0.58
C ILE A 239 1.11 15.90 0.61
N THR A 240 2.19 16.55 0.20
CA THR A 240 2.25 18.02 0.11
C THR A 240 2.04 18.44 -1.33
N VAL A 241 1.13 19.39 -1.53
CA VAL A 241 0.82 19.90 -2.86
C VAL A 241 0.82 21.43 -2.87
N LYS A 242 1.42 22.01 -3.91
CA LYS A 242 1.17 23.39 -4.33
C LYS A 242 0.16 23.40 -5.45
N ALA A 243 -0.85 24.24 -5.29
CA ALA A 243 -1.95 24.31 -6.23
C ALA A 243 -2.35 25.74 -6.54
N LYS A 244 -2.82 25.97 -7.77
CA LYS A 244 -3.26 27.26 -8.26
C LYS A 244 -4.69 27.17 -8.82
N LYS A 245 -5.52 28.17 -8.52
CA LYS A 245 -6.88 28.27 -9.08
C LYS A 245 -6.85 28.28 -10.61
N PRO A 246 -7.82 27.65 -11.29
CA PRO A 246 -7.93 27.71 -12.74
C PRO A 246 -8.16 29.14 -13.19
N LEU A 247 -7.58 29.52 -14.34
CA LEU A 247 -7.62 30.89 -14.88
C LEU A 247 -9.04 31.47 -14.97
N GLN A 248 -10.02 30.63 -15.31
CA GLN A 248 -11.43 31.01 -15.47
C GLN A 248 -12.10 31.44 -14.16
N GLN A 249 -11.50 31.11 -13.00
CA GLN A 249 -12.02 31.42 -11.67
C GLN A 249 -11.19 32.48 -10.93
N ARG A 250 -10.16 33.07 -11.57
CA ARG A 250 -9.34 34.11 -10.95
C ARG A 250 -10.02 35.48 -11.09
N ASN A 251 -10.23 36.17 -9.96
CA ASN A 251 -10.65 37.57 -9.95
C ASN A 251 -9.50 38.45 -9.45
N GLY A 252 -8.87 39.25 -10.32
CA GLY A 252 -7.79 40.17 -9.90
C GLY A 252 -6.50 39.46 -9.46
N ASN A 253 -5.89 39.88 -8.34
CA ASN A 253 -4.63 39.36 -7.78
C ASN A 253 -4.68 37.89 -7.27
N ASP A 254 -5.67 37.09 -7.69
CA ASP A 254 -5.90 35.67 -7.37
C ASP A 254 -4.83 34.71 -8.01
N ASP A 255 -3.63 35.22 -8.28
CA ASP A 255 -2.49 34.42 -8.75
C ASP A 255 -1.76 33.69 -7.61
N GLU A 256 -2.29 33.76 -6.39
CA GLU A 256 -1.67 33.15 -5.21
C GLU A 256 -1.78 31.62 -5.27
N GLU A 257 -0.62 30.97 -5.19
CA GLU A 257 -0.54 29.53 -5.00
C GLU A 257 -0.83 29.20 -3.53
N ILE A 258 -1.61 28.15 -3.31
CA ILE A 258 -1.81 27.58 -1.98
C ILE A 258 -0.92 26.36 -1.81
N THR A 259 -0.37 26.17 -0.61
CA THR A 259 0.26 24.91 -0.21
C THR A 259 -0.69 24.17 0.72
N VAL A 260 -1.02 22.93 0.40
CA VAL A 260 -1.96 22.09 1.15
C VAL A 260 -1.35 20.72 1.42
N GLN A 261 -1.59 20.22 2.64
CA GLN A 261 -1.34 18.84 2.99
C GLN A 261 -2.62 18.04 2.76
N LEU A 262 -2.56 17.03 1.89
CA LEU A 262 -3.68 16.14 1.62
C LEU A 262 -3.49 14.84 2.39
N PRO A 263 -4.32 14.56 3.41
CA PRO A 263 -4.19 13.36 4.21
C PRO A 263 -4.63 12.12 3.43
N TRP A 264 -3.96 11.01 3.69
CA TRP A 264 -4.49 9.70 3.38
C TRP A 264 -5.58 9.35 4.40
N TYR A 265 -6.71 8.85 3.92
CA TYR A 265 -7.74 8.25 4.75
C TYR A 265 -7.76 6.75 4.56
N GLY A 266 -7.86 6.00 5.65
CA GLY A 266 -8.26 4.60 5.60
C GLY A 266 -9.75 4.49 5.28
N VAL A 267 -10.12 3.46 4.54
CA VAL A 267 -11.49 3.07 4.23
C VAL A 267 -11.58 1.56 4.33
N VAL A 268 -12.69 1.07 4.90
CA VAL A 268 -13.04 -0.35 4.88
C VAL A 268 -14.29 -0.58 4.03
N PHE A 269 -14.29 -1.64 3.22
CA PHE A 269 -15.46 -1.99 2.39
C PHE A 269 -16.58 -2.69 3.18
N ARG A 270 -16.25 -3.18 4.39
CA ARG A 270 -17.19 -3.84 5.29
C ARG A 270 -16.92 -3.40 6.73
N ASN A 271 -17.98 -3.40 7.53
CA ASN A 271 -17.84 -3.19 8.97
C ASN A 271 -16.89 -4.27 9.50
N THR A 272 -15.84 -3.82 10.17
CA THR A 272 -14.82 -4.66 10.75
C THR A 272 -14.94 -4.50 12.25
N THR A 273 -15.17 -5.60 12.98
CA THR A 273 -15.04 -5.57 14.44
C THR A 273 -13.64 -5.96 14.86
N THR A 274 -13.06 -6.98 14.23
CA THR A 274 -11.68 -7.43 14.47
C THR A 274 -10.97 -7.75 13.16
N LEU A 275 -9.65 -7.59 13.11
CA LEU A 275 -8.88 -7.98 11.92
C LEU A 275 -8.83 -9.50 11.71
N SER A 276 -9.01 -10.29 12.77
CA SER A 276 -9.06 -11.76 12.71
C SER A 276 -10.29 -12.30 11.97
N GLU A 277 -11.40 -11.57 11.95
CA GLU A 277 -12.56 -11.90 11.11
C GLU A 277 -12.25 -11.82 9.62
N LEU A 278 -11.40 -10.86 9.23
CA LEU A 278 -10.92 -10.68 7.86
C LEU A 278 -9.80 -11.65 7.50
N CYS A 279 -9.24 -12.32 8.53
CA CYS A 279 -8.12 -13.22 8.44
C CYS A 279 -8.42 -14.57 9.09
N PRO A 280 -9.39 -15.35 8.58
CA PRO A 280 -9.64 -16.66 9.13
C PRO A 280 -8.41 -17.54 8.84
N LEU A 281 -7.51 -17.65 9.82
CA LEU A 281 -6.54 -18.72 9.88
C LEU A 281 -7.35 -19.99 9.74
N ASN A 282 -7.20 -20.67 8.60
CA ASN A 282 -7.95 -21.88 8.32
C ASN A 282 -7.37 -22.99 9.21
N THR A 283 -7.80 -22.97 10.48
CA THR A 283 -7.44 -23.94 11.52
C THR A 283 -7.73 -25.37 11.04
N THR A 284 -8.68 -25.54 10.12
CA THR A 284 -8.98 -26.82 9.46
C THR A 284 -7.90 -27.26 8.47
N LYS A 285 -7.27 -26.33 7.73
CA LYS A 285 -6.13 -26.65 6.84
C LYS A 285 -4.84 -26.93 7.61
N GLU A 286 -4.59 -26.28 8.74
CA GLU A 286 -3.46 -26.62 9.60
C GLU A 286 -3.58 -28.05 10.16
N MET A 287 -4.78 -28.45 10.62
CA MET A 287 -5.03 -29.84 11.04
C MET A 287 -4.80 -30.83 9.89
N ASN A 288 -5.33 -30.53 8.69
CA ASN A 288 -5.16 -31.40 7.53
C ASN A 288 -3.71 -31.47 7.02
N MET A 289 -2.95 -30.37 7.02
CA MET A 289 -1.53 -30.41 6.64
C MET A 289 -0.68 -31.17 7.66
N LYS A 290 -0.92 -30.97 8.96
CA LYS A 290 -0.24 -31.73 10.02
C LYS A 290 -0.57 -33.22 9.92
N GLU A 291 -1.82 -33.59 9.60
CA GLU A 291 -2.20 -34.98 9.35
C GLU A 291 -1.57 -35.56 8.06
N ILE A 292 -1.49 -34.79 6.98
CA ILE A 292 -0.85 -35.23 5.73
C ILE A 292 0.66 -35.41 5.91
N GLN A 293 1.33 -34.51 6.64
CA GLN A 293 2.75 -34.64 6.98
C GLN A 293 3.01 -35.83 7.91
N LYS A 294 2.13 -36.06 8.89
CA LYS A 294 2.20 -37.24 9.79
C LYS A 294 1.97 -38.56 9.04
N LYS A 295 1.05 -38.58 8.06
CA LYS A 295 0.85 -39.73 7.16
C LYS A 295 2.07 -39.99 6.27
N LYS A 296 2.71 -38.95 5.72
CA LYS A 296 3.94 -39.09 4.91
C LYS A 296 5.13 -39.58 5.73
N SER A 297 5.27 -39.15 6.98
CA SER A 297 6.33 -39.61 7.90
C SER A 297 6.15 -41.09 8.28
N ASN A 298 4.91 -41.54 8.47
CA ASN A 298 4.59 -42.93 8.82
C ASN A 298 4.60 -43.91 7.62
N SER A 299 4.67 -43.41 6.38
CA SER A 299 4.78 -44.23 5.17
C SER A 299 6.22 -44.48 4.71
N ILE A 300 7.21 -44.01 5.47
CA ILE A 300 8.64 -44.30 5.29
C ILE A 300 9.09 -45.21 6.45
N VAL A 301 8.60 -46.45 6.45
CA VAL A 301 9.17 -47.60 7.17
C VAL A 301 8.98 -48.83 6.30
#